data_AF-A0A564Q6U9-F1
#
_entry.id   AF-A0A564Q6U9-F1
#
_cell.length_a   1.000
_cell.length_b   1.000
_cell.length_c   1.000
_cell.angle_alpha   90.00
_cell.angle_beta   90.00
_cell.angle_gamma   90.00
#
_symmetry.space_group_name_H-M   'P 1'
#
loop_
_entity.id
_entity.type
_entity.pdbx_description
1 polymer ?
#
loop_
_entity_poly.entity_id
_entity_poly.type
_entity_poly.pdbx_seq_one_letter_code
_entity_poly.pdbx_strand_id
1 'polypeptide(L)' 'MGKLRLLAESPYPMRGEEDKEKIRFHDYEIYRIHIERSFTAFYRTSEVEKTVRTLDLMTIGEAHKRYGKL' A
#
# COMPACT_ATOMS: atom_id res chain seq x y z
N MET A 1 0.97 -15.91 7.72
CA MET A 1 1.44 -15.51 6.37
C MET A 1 1.73 -14.02 6.37
N GLY A 2 2.75 -13.54 5.67
CA GLY A 2 3.09 -12.11 5.64
C GLY A 2 2.05 -11.27 4.90
N LYS A 3 1.80 -10.02 5.36
CA LYS A 3 0.74 -9.14 4.85
C LYS A 3 0.82 -8.88 3.34
N LEU A 4 2.01 -8.81 2.74
CA LEU A 4 2.17 -8.62 1.29
C LEU A 4 1.54 -9.76 0.47
N ARG A 5 1.54 -10.99 0.98
CA ARG A 5 0.95 -12.14 0.27
C ARG A 5 -0.57 -12.03 0.18
N LEU A 6 -1.20 -11.38 1.16
CA LEU A 6 -2.65 -11.16 1.19
C LEU A 6 -3.11 -10.20 0.08
N LEU A 7 -2.21 -9.38 -0.47
CA LEU A 7 -2.57 -8.47 -1.56
C LEU A 7 -2.98 -9.21 -2.84
N ALA A 8 -2.52 -10.46 -3.04
CA ALA A 8 -2.94 -11.26 -4.18
C ALA A 8 -4.45 -11.60 -4.14
N GLU A 9 -5.03 -11.66 -2.95
CA GLU A 9 -6.45 -12.01 -2.73
C GLU A 9 -7.30 -10.78 -2.45
N SER A 10 -6.76 -9.82 -1.68
CA SER A 10 -7.47 -8.62 -1.22
C SER A 10 -6.58 -7.37 -1.33
N PRO A 11 -6.38 -6.84 -2.55
CA PRO A 11 -5.50 -5.69 -2.76
C PRO A 11 -6.14 -4.35 -2.39
N TYR A 12 -7.45 -4.27 -2.21
CA TYR A 12 -8.15 -3.00 -1.98
C TYR A 12 -8.47 -2.78 -0.50
N PRO A 13 -8.47 -1.53 -0.02
CA PRO A 13 -8.89 -1.22 1.35
C PRO A 13 -10.36 -1.57 1.53
N MET A 14 -10.68 -2.22 2.65
CA MET A 14 -12.06 -2.49 3.06
C MET A 14 -12.53 -1.44 4.07
N ARG A 15 -13.86 -1.27 4.19
CA ARG A 15 -14.44 -0.34 5.16
C ARG A 15 -14.03 -0.75 6.59
N GLY A 16 -13.42 0.18 7.33
CA GLY A 16 -12.94 -0.07 8.70
C GLY A 16 -11.56 -0.70 8.80
N GLU A 17 -10.85 -0.86 7.67
CA GLU A 17 -9.47 -1.35 7.64
C GLU A 17 -8.48 -0.19 7.79
N GLU A 18 -7.66 -0.21 8.84
CA GLU A 18 -6.61 0.81 9.07
C GLU A 18 -5.28 0.46 8.39
N ASP A 19 -5.11 -0.82 8.04
CA ASP A 19 -3.87 -1.32 7.47
C ASP A 19 -3.69 -0.91 6.01
N LYS A 20 -4.77 -0.88 5.23
CA LYS A 20 -4.74 -0.50 3.82
C LYS A 20 -5.45 0.83 3.61
N GLU A 21 -4.86 1.68 2.77
CA GLU A 21 -5.46 2.95 2.41
C GLU A 21 -5.20 3.29 0.95
N LYS A 22 -6.18 3.94 0.31
CA LYS A 22 -6.02 4.53 -1.01
C LYS A 22 -5.48 5.95 -0.86
N ILE A 23 -4.34 6.22 -1.45
CA ILE A 23 -3.64 7.49 -1.37
C ILE A 23 -3.62 8.14 -2.75
N ARG A 24 -3.94 9.43 -2.78
CA ARG A 24 -3.69 10.27 -3.97
C ARG A 24 -2.29 10.85 -3.86
N PHE A 25 -1.40 10.42 -4.74
CA PHE A 25 -0.03 10.91 -4.81
C PHE A 25 0.19 11.59 -6.17
N HIS A 26 0.28 12.92 -6.15
CA HIS A 26 0.19 13.77 -7.35
C HIS A 26 -1.08 13.45 -8.16
N ASP A 27 -0.92 13.10 -9.44
CA ASP A 27 -2.00 12.82 -10.38
C ASP A 27 -2.36 11.33 -10.46
N TYR A 28 -1.79 10.50 -9.59
CA TYR A 28 -2.02 9.07 -9.60
C TYR A 28 -2.54 8.55 -8.27
N GLU A 29 -3.37 7.51 -8.36
CA GLU A 29 -3.82 6.75 -7.21
C GLU A 29 -2.85 5.61 -6.94
N ILE A 30 -2.45 5.49 -5.68
CA ILE A 30 -1.66 4.38 -5.16
C ILE A 30 -2.34 3.84 -3.92
N TYR A 31 -1.93 2.65 -3.49
CA TYR A 31 -2.38 2.07 -2.24
C TYR A 31 -1.19 1.92 -1.30
N ARG A 32 -1.47 2.01 -0.01
CA ARG A 32 -0.55 1.69 1.07
C ARG A 32 -1.03 0.46 1.81
N ILE A 33 -0.10 -0.35 2.31
CA ILE A 33 -0.35 -1.30 3.39
C ILE A 33 0.68 -1.15 4.51
N HIS A 34 0.24 -1.12 5.77
CA HIS A 34 1.11 -1.23 6.93
C HIS A 34 1.53 -2.69 7.14
N ILE A 35 2.85 -2.94 7.13
CA ILE A 35 3.45 -4.22 7.45
C ILE A 35 3.93 -4.14 8.89
N GLU A 36 3.16 -4.77 9.78
CA GLU A 36 3.30 -4.60 11.23
C GLU A 36 3.20 -3.11 11.61
N ARG A 37 4.06 -2.61 12.51
CA ARG A 37 4.09 -1.20 12.95
C ARG A 37 5.37 -0.46 12.53
N SER A 38 6.19 -1.08 11.69
CA SER A 38 7.53 -0.57 11.37
C SER A 38 7.67 -0.24 9.90
N PHE A 39 6.99 -0.99 9.02
CA PHE A 39 7.14 -0.88 7.59
C PHE A 39 5.84 -0.52 6.90
N THR A 40 6.00 0.16 5.77
CA THR A 40 4.93 0.59 4.88
C THR A 40 5.31 0.19 3.47
N ALA A 41 4.40 -0.51 2.79
CA ALA A 41 4.54 -0.80 1.38
C ALA A 41 3.54 0.03 0.57
N PHE A 42 4.01 0.57 -0.55
CA PHE A 42 3.16 1.24 -1.55
C PHE A 42 3.03 0.34 -2.77
N TYR A 43 1.84 0.25 -3.34
CA TYR A 43 1.59 -0.62 -4.48
C TYR A 43 0.50 -0.07 -5.40
N ARG A 44 0.45 -0.66 -6.61
CA ARG A 44 -0.64 -0.47 -7.58
C ARG A 44 -1.20 -1.82 -8.01
N THR A 45 -2.48 -1.80 -8.36
CA THR A 45 -3.16 -2.92 -9.01
C THR A 45 -3.24 -2.68 -10.50
N SER A 46 -3.12 -3.75 -11.30
CA SER A 46 -3.44 -3.75 -12.73
C SER A 46 -4.50 -4.80 -12.95
N GLU A 47 -5.70 -4.38 -13.32
CA GLU A 47 -6.81 -5.31 -13.60
C GLU A 47 -6.60 -6.08 -14.90
N VAL A 48 -5.97 -5.44 -15.90
CA VAL A 48 -5.64 -6.08 -17.19
C VAL A 48 -4.65 -7.21 -16.98
N GLU A 49 -3.57 -6.95 -16.25
CA GLU A 49 -2.51 -7.93 -16.00
C GLU A 49 -2.85 -8.87 -14.82
N LYS A 50 -3.91 -8.59 -14.07
CA LYS A 50 -4.26 -9.24 -12.79
C LYS A 50 -3.07 -9.30 -11.83
N THR A 51 -2.33 -8.19 -11.71
CA THR A 51 -1.13 -8.10 -10.87
C THR A 51 -1.22 -7.02 -9.81
N VAL A 52 -0.57 -7.28 -8.67
CA VAL A 52 -0.23 -6.27 -7.67
C VAL A 52 1.27 -6.01 -7.76
N ARG A 53 1.64 -4.76 -7.97
CA ARG A 53 3.05 -4.35 -8.06
C ARG A 53 3.39 -3.47 -6.88
N THR A 54 4.28 -3.95 -6.02
CA THR A 54 4.91 -3.13 -4.99
C THR A 54 5.83 -2.12 -5.66
N LEU A 55 5.64 -0.85 -5.34
CA LEU A 55 6.46 0.26 -5.82
C LEU A 55 7.63 0.49 -4.87
N ASP A 56 7.32 0.56 -3.57
CA ASP A 56 8.30 0.86 -2.54
C ASP A 56 7.96 0.13 -1.24
N LEU A 57 9.00 -0.22 -0.48
CA LEU A 57 8.93 -0.77 0.88
C LEU A 57 9.93 -0.01 1.74
N MET A 58 9.44 0.66 2.78
CA MET A 58 10.28 1.50 3.65
C MET A 58 9.70 1.56 5.05
N THR A 59 10.43 2.16 5.99
CA THR A 59 9.91 2.40 7.33
C THR A 59 8.77 3.43 7.32
N ILE A 60 7.90 3.43 8.34
CA ILE A 60 6.82 4.44 8.46
C ILE A 60 7.38 5.86 8.42
N GLY A 61 8.53 6.10 9.08
CA GLY A 61 9.17 7.42 9.10
C GLY A 61 9.65 7.87 7.71
N GLU A 62 10.19 6.96 6.91
CA GLU A 62 10.57 7.24 5.52
C GLU A 62 9.34 7.46 4.63
N ALA A 63 8.29 6.67 4.85
CA ALA A 63 7.03 6.82 4.13
C ALA A 63 6.42 8.21 4.34
N HIS A 64 6.39 8.69 5.59
CA HIS A 64 5.91 10.04 5.90
C HIS A 64 6.73 11.14 5.23
N LYS A 65 8.05 10.95 5.10
CA LYS A 65 8.92 11.92 4.43
C LYS A 65 8.70 11.93 2.92
N ARG A 66 8.49 10.76 2.30
CA ARG A 66 8.43 10.61 0.84
C ARG A 66 7.04 10.83 0.25
N TYR A 67 6.01 10.38 0.94
CA TYR A 67 4.62 10.43 0.45
C TYR A 67 3.75 11.47 1.19
N GLY A 68 4.33 12.19 2.16
CA GLY A 68 3.62 13.16 2.97
C GLY A 68 3.08 12.55 4.26
N LYS A 69 2.36 13.34 5.06
CA LYS A 69 1.78 12.86 6.32
C LYS A 69 0.64 11.90 6.01
N LEU A 70 0.95 10.61 6.07
CA LEU A 70 0.03 9.48 5.88
C LEU A 70 -0.42 8.89 7.22
#